data_AF-K0SIX0-F1
#
_entry.id   AF-K0SIX0-F1
#
_cell.length_a   1.000
_cell.length_b   1.000
_cell.length_c   1.000
_cell.angle_alpha   90.00
_cell.angle_beta   90.00
_cell.angle_gamma   90.00
#
_symmetry.space_group_name_H-M   'P 1'
#
loop_
_entity.id
_entity.type
_entity.pdbx_description
1 polymer ?
#
loop_
_entity_poly.entity_id
_entity_poly.type
_entity_poly.pdbx_seq_one_letter_code
_entity_poly.pdbx_strand_id
1 'polypeptide(L)'
;MHDNHQPPTFKERLSRLRYNGTPEIAIGSLIITVVGVDYMLQLRNDQQRQDMVKQLEMQVHRDAIISRKEDKELIQKGLDPKFRCVIRTVPDQFDGHKVLRNCKVGDIVDVLEEGVGPDRMYNLCSITRRTPNNDKKQGVSIGWFPTSCLQKIDEANS
;
A
#
# COMPACT_ATOMS: atom_id res chain seq x y z
N MET A 1 51.42 -22.13 70.15
CA MET A 1 51.42 -21.15 69.04
C MET A 1 50.27 -21.52 68.14
N HIS A 2 49.14 -20.80 68.22
CA HIS A 2 47.96 -21.04 67.38
C HIS A 2 47.97 -19.98 66.29
N ASP A 3 48.27 -20.40 65.05
CA ASP A 3 48.18 -19.52 63.89
C ASP A 3 46.73 -19.44 63.42
N ASN A 4 46.13 -18.27 63.66
CA ASN A 4 44.80 -17.88 63.19
C ASN A 4 44.88 -17.53 61.70
N HIS A 5 44.58 -18.47 60.81
CA HIS A 5 44.39 -18.18 59.38
C HIS A 5 42.96 -17.68 59.13
N GLN A 6 42.78 -16.37 59.18
CA GLN A 6 41.53 -15.73 58.78
C GLN A 6 41.46 -15.67 57.25
N PRO A 7 40.39 -16.13 56.59
CA PRO A 7 40.30 -16.14 55.13
C PRO A 7 40.22 -14.70 54.60
N PRO A 8 40.88 -14.40 53.46
CA PRO A 8 40.88 -13.06 52.89
C PRO A 8 39.45 -12.64 52.54
N THR A 9 39.10 -11.42 52.92
CA THR A 9 37.77 -10.87 52.71
C THR A 9 37.49 -10.64 51.23
N PHE A 10 36.23 -10.79 50.82
CA PHE A 10 35.79 -10.72 49.42
C PHE A 10 36.23 -9.40 48.71
N LYS A 11 36.40 -8.33 49.49
CA LYS A 11 36.88 -7.02 49.02
C LYS A 11 38.36 -7.04 48.59
N GLU A 12 39.23 -7.79 49.28
CA GLU A 12 40.64 -7.95 48.91
C GLU A 12 40.84 -8.83 47.67
N ARG A 13 39.94 -9.81 47.48
CA ARG A 13 39.89 -10.59 46.24
C ARG A 13 39.44 -9.73 45.06
N LEU A 14 38.46 -8.84 45.28
CA LEU A 14 37.97 -7.93 44.24
C LEU A 14 39.02 -6.87 43.84
N SER A 15 39.78 -6.34 44.79
CA SER A 15 40.82 -5.34 44.50
C SER A 15 42.04 -5.91 43.79
N ARG A 16 42.41 -7.18 44.06
CA ARG A 16 43.47 -7.88 43.30
C ARG A 16 43.03 -8.25 41.88
N LEU A 17 41.75 -8.56 41.66
CA LEU A 17 41.20 -8.82 40.33
C LEU A 17 41.20 -7.56 39.44
N ARG A 18 40.99 -6.38 40.02
CA ARG A 18 40.99 -5.09 39.31
C ARG A 18 42.39 -4.59 38.90
N TYR A 19 43.46 -5.16 39.45
CA TYR A 19 44.83 -4.74 39.18
C TYR A 19 45.42 -5.37 37.91
N ASN A 20 44.84 -6.49 37.47
CA ASN A 20 45.19 -7.14 36.21
C ASN A 20 44.05 -6.81 35.26
N GLY A 21 44.24 -5.97 34.24
CA GLY A 21 43.19 -5.48 33.30
C GLY A 21 42.43 -6.54 32.48
N THR A 22 42.52 -7.81 32.86
CA THR A 22 41.82 -8.97 32.31
C THR A 22 40.30 -8.94 32.48
N PRO A 23 39.68 -8.52 33.62
CA PRO A 23 38.23 -8.50 33.74
C PRO A 23 37.60 -7.38 32.90
N GLU A 24 38.25 -6.23 32.74
CA GLU A 24 37.78 -5.16 31.87
C GLU A 24 37.76 -5.59 30.39
N ILE A 25 38.80 -6.30 29.94
CA ILE A 25 38.86 -6.87 28.58
C ILE A 25 37.77 -7.94 28.39
N ALA A 26 37.54 -8.79 29.38
CA ALA A 26 36.51 -9.83 29.31
C ALA A 26 35.11 -9.24 29.20
N ILE A 27 34.81 -8.19 29.98
CA ILE A 27 33.51 -7.49 29.95
C ILE A 27 33.34 -6.75 28.63
N GLY A 28 34.38 -6.05 28.15
CA GLY A 28 34.34 -5.35 26.86
C GLY A 28 34.10 -6.31 25.69
N SER A 29 34.79 -7.46 25.69
CA SER A 29 34.61 -8.51 24.68
C SER A 29 33.18 -9.06 24.66
N LEU A 30 32.61 -9.30 25.85
CA LEU A 30 31.23 -9.78 25.98
C LEU A 30 30.22 -8.79 25.39
N ILE A 31 30.36 -7.49 25.71
CA ILE A 31 29.45 -6.44 25.22
C ILE A 31 29.53 -6.34 23.70
N ILE A 32 30.75 -6.30 23.13
CA ILE A 32 30.94 -6.24 21.67
C ILE A 32 30.32 -7.46 20.99
N THR A 33 30.46 -8.64 21.58
CA THR A 33 29.88 -9.87 21.02
C THR A 33 28.36 -9.80 20.99
N VAL A 34 27.71 -9.36 22.08
CA VAL A 34 26.25 -9.23 22.16
C VAL A 34 25.74 -8.20 21.16
N VAL A 35 26.31 -6.99 21.17
CA VAL A 35 25.90 -5.92 20.26
C VAL A 35 26.15 -6.30 18.79
N GLY A 36 27.25 -7.01 18.51
CA GLY A 36 27.56 -7.49 17.16
C GLY A 36 26.53 -8.51 16.66
N VAL A 37 26.08 -9.42 17.52
CA VAL A 37 25.01 -10.38 17.17
C VAL A 37 23.69 -9.65 16.93
N ASP A 38 23.31 -8.72 17.81
CA ASP A 38 22.07 -7.95 17.64
C ASP A 38 22.09 -7.12 16.35
N TYR A 39 23.22 -6.45 16.05
CA TYR A 39 23.40 -5.70 14.81
C TYR A 39 23.32 -6.60 13.57
N MET A 40 23.91 -7.79 13.62
CA MET A 40 23.85 -8.76 12.51
C MET A 40 22.41 -9.25 12.26
N LEU A 41 21.65 -9.50 13.33
CA LEU A 41 20.24 -9.90 13.22
C LEU A 41 19.38 -8.76 12.69
N GLN A 42 19.65 -7.53 13.10
CA GLN A 42 18.94 -6.34 12.63
C GLN A 42 19.19 -6.11 11.13
N LEU A 43 20.43 -6.24 10.66
CA LEU A 43 20.77 -6.08 9.25
C LEU A 43 20.03 -7.08 8.35
N ARG A 44 19.88 -8.34 8.80
CA ARG A 44 19.11 -9.36 8.07
C ARG A 44 17.62 -9.01 7.99
N ASN A 45 17.03 -8.55 9.08
CA ASN A 45 15.63 -8.14 9.11
C ASN A 45 15.36 -6.93 8.21
N ASP A 46 16.25 -5.95 8.21
CA ASP A 46 16.11 -4.76 7.37
C ASP A 46 16.22 -5.11 5.88
N GLN A 47 17.11 -6.03 5.53
CA GLN A 47 17.25 -6.50 4.15
C GLN A 47 15.99 -7.22 3.67
N GLN A 48 15.41 -8.10 4.49
CA GLN A 48 14.14 -8.78 4.18
C GLN A 48 12.98 -7.78 4.02
N ARG A 49 12.91 -6.75 4.86
CA ARG A 49 11.89 -5.70 4.74
C ARG A 49 12.02 -4.93 3.43
N GLN A 50 13.24 -4.56 3.03
CA GLN A 50 13.47 -3.84 1.78
C GLN A 50 13.09 -4.68 0.56
N ASP A 51 13.42 -5.96 0.54
CA ASP A 51 13.07 -6.85 -0.56
C ASP A 51 11.55 -7.06 -0.66
N MET A 52 10.87 -7.20 0.49
CA MET A 52 9.41 -7.28 0.54
C MET A 52 8.75 -6.00 -0.02
N VAL A 53 9.23 -4.83 0.39
CA VAL A 53 8.71 -3.54 -0.10
C VAL A 53 8.89 -3.42 -1.62
N LYS A 54 10.09 -3.76 -2.15
CA LYS A 54 10.35 -3.74 -3.59
C LYS A 54 9.45 -4.69 -4.38
N GLN A 55 9.18 -5.88 -3.83
CA GLN A 55 8.26 -6.82 -4.47
C GLN A 55 6.84 -6.27 -4.51
N LEU A 56 6.40 -5.61 -3.43
CA LEU A 56 5.09 -4.96 -3.36
C LEU A 56 4.98 -3.82 -4.39
N GLU A 57 5.99 -2.96 -4.47
CA GLU A 57 6.04 -1.87 -5.46
C GLU A 57 6.00 -2.40 -6.90
N MET A 58 6.75 -3.48 -7.19
CA MET A 58 6.74 -4.10 -8.52
C MET A 58 5.38 -4.73 -8.85
N GLN A 59 4.71 -5.36 -7.89
CA GLN A 59 3.36 -5.92 -8.09
C GLN A 59 2.35 -4.80 -8.36
N VAL A 60 2.34 -3.75 -7.53
CA VAL A 60 1.46 -2.59 -7.72
C VAL A 60 1.68 -1.93 -9.08
N HIS A 61 2.95 -1.80 -9.52
CA HIS A 61 3.25 -1.24 -10.82
C HIS A 61 2.76 -2.11 -11.99
N ARG A 62 2.90 -3.44 -11.88
CA ARG A 62 2.37 -4.38 -12.88
C ARG A 62 0.85 -4.31 -12.94
N ASP A 63 0.17 -4.33 -11.80
CA ASP A 63 -1.29 -4.27 -11.72
C ASP A 63 -1.83 -2.96 -12.31
N ALA A 64 -1.16 -1.84 -12.07
CA ALA A 64 -1.52 -0.55 -12.66
C ALA A 64 -1.37 -0.54 -14.20
N ILE A 65 -0.34 -1.18 -14.75
CA ILE A 65 -0.15 -1.29 -16.20
C ILE A 65 -1.21 -2.20 -16.83
N ILE A 66 -1.50 -3.33 -16.20
CA ILE A 66 -2.51 -4.29 -16.67
C ILE A 66 -3.89 -3.63 -16.69
N SER A 67 -4.28 -2.94 -15.61
CA SER A 67 -5.55 -2.22 -15.53
C SER A 67 -5.70 -1.21 -16.67
N ARG A 68 -4.66 -0.43 -16.98
CA ARG A 68 -4.70 0.54 -18.09
C ARG A 68 -4.83 -0.12 -19.46
N LYS A 69 -4.31 -1.33 -19.63
CA LYS A 69 -4.43 -2.08 -20.89
C LYS A 69 -5.85 -2.65 -21.03
N GLU A 70 -6.40 -3.23 -19.96
CA GLU A 70 -7.77 -3.72 -19.91
C GLU A 70 -8.78 -2.61 -20.24
N ASP A 71 -8.61 -1.41 -19.65
CA ASP A 71 -9.46 -0.26 -19.94
C ASP A 71 -9.42 0.12 -21.42
N LYS A 72 -8.24 0.12 -22.04
CA LYS A 72 -8.08 0.39 -23.48
C LYS A 72 -8.71 -0.69 -24.35
N GLU A 73 -8.59 -1.95 -23.97
CA GLU A 73 -9.19 -3.07 -24.70
C GLU A 73 -10.72 -3.04 -24.60
N LEU A 74 -11.30 -2.63 -23.47
CA LEU A 74 -12.74 -2.45 -23.32
C LEU A 74 -13.28 -1.33 -24.22
N ILE A 75 -12.54 -0.22 -24.33
CA ILE A 75 -12.86 0.88 -25.27
C ILE A 75 -12.74 0.39 -26.72
N GLN A 76 -11.68 -0.36 -27.05
CA GLN A 76 -11.43 -0.83 -28.41
C GLN A 76 -12.36 -1.96 -28.84
N LYS A 77 -12.88 -2.76 -27.89
CA LYS A 77 -13.89 -3.78 -28.15
C LYS A 77 -15.27 -3.22 -28.51
N GLY A 78 -15.47 -1.90 -28.40
CA GLY A 78 -16.73 -1.27 -28.77
C GLY A 78 -17.88 -1.76 -27.89
N LEU A 79 -17.71 -1.77 -26.56
CA LEU A 79 -18.87 -1.90 -25.69
C LEU A 79 -19.76 -0.69 -25.91
N ASP A 80 -20.83 -0.89 -26.67
CA ASP A 80 -21.87 0.11 -26.80
C ASP A 80 -22.51 0.34 -25.43
N PRO A 81 -22.67 1.60 -25.00
CA PRO A 81 -23.28 1.90 -23.73
C PRO A 81 -24.75 1.50 -23.75
N LYS A 82 -25.19 0.76 -22.72
CA LYS A 82 -26.57 0.29 -22.61
C LYS A 82 -27.55 1.45 -22.42
N PHE A 83 -27.19 2.40 -21.57
CA PHE A 83 -27.95 3.62 -21.29
C PHE A 83 -27.06 4.67 -20.62
N ARG A 84 -27.55 5.90 -20.57
CA ARG A 84 -26.89 7.02 -19.92
C ARG A 84 -27.47 7.27 -18.53
N CYS A 85 -26.59 7.62 -17.59
CA CYS A 85 -26.96 8.02 -16.25
C CYS A 85 -26.39 9.39 -15.90
N VAL A 86 -27.11 10.13 -15.07
CA VAL A 86 -26.57 11.31 -14.37
C VAL A 86 -26.19 10.94 -12.95
N ILE A 87 -25.04 11.43 -12.49
CA ILE A 87 -24.56 11.27 -11.13
C ILE A 87 -25.34 12.21 -10.21
N ARG A 88 -26.13 11.66 -9.27
CA ARG A 88 -26.88 12.45 -8.28
C ARG A 88 -26.07 12.76 -7.04
N THR A 89 -25.19 11.86 -6.65
CA THR A 89 -24.42 11.95 -5.41
C THR A 89 -23.06 11.30 -5.64
N VAL A 90 -22.02 11.85 -5.03
CA VAL A 90 -20.67 11.25 -5.03
C VAL A 90 -20.38 10.86 -3.59
N PRO A 91 -20.16 9.57 -3.26
CA PRO A 91 -19.86 9.18 -1.89
C PRO A 91 -18.48 9.70 -1.46
N ASP A 92 -18.38 10.24 -0.24
CA ASP A 92 -17.16 10.87 0.27
C ASP A 92 -15.98 9.90 0.43
N GLN A 93 -16.26 8.60 0.64
CA GLN A 93 -15.25 7.55 0.84
C GLN A 93 -15.20 6.56 -0.34
N PHE A 94 -15.54 7.01 -1.54
CA PHE A 94 -15.50 6.16 -2.72
C PHE A 94 -14.08 6.03 -3.28
N ASP A 95 -13.22 5.31 -2.55
CA ASP A 95 -11.85 5.00 -2.98
C ASP A 95 -11.65 3.49 -3.16
N GLY A 96 -11.04 3.15 -4.28
CA GLY A 96 -10.83 1.78 -4.73
C GLY A 96 -10.05 1.74 -6.03
N HIS A 97 -9.50 0.58 -6.36
CA HIS A 97 -8.66 0.43 -7.55
C HIS A 97 -9.47 0.41 -8.85
N LYS A 98 -10.77 0.09 -8.78
CA LYS A 98 -11.67 -0.02 -9.95
C LYS A 98 -12.74 1.07 -10.03
N VAL A 99 -12.75 2.05 -9.13
CA VAL A 99 -13.81 3.07 -9.09
C VAL A 99 -13.56 4.22 -10.05
N LEU A 100 -14.65 4.77 -10.58
CA LEU A 100 -14.59 5.93 -11.46
C LEU A 100 -14.24 7.19 -10.66
N ARG A 101 -13.00 7.68 -10.82
CA ARG A 101 -12.45 8.80 -10.04
C ARG A 101 -12.76 10.15 -10.67
N ASN A 102 -12.79 11.21 -9.86
CA ASN A 102 -13.00 12.61 -10.27
C ASN A 102 -14.37 12.89 -10.92
N CYS A 103 -15.41 12.18 -10.50
CA CYS A 103 -16.78 12.44 -10.89
C CYS A 103 -17.39 13.55 -10.04
N LYS A 104 -18.29 14.34 -10.65
CA LYS A 104 -19.07 15.37 -9.96
C LYS A 104 -20.56 15.08 -10.07
N VAL A 105 -21.32 15.60 -9.12
CA VAL A 105 -22.78 15.63 -9.22
C VAL A 105 -23.18 16.40 -10.47
N GLY A 106 -24.06 15.81 -11.28
CA GLY A 106 -24.48 16.35 -12.58
C GLY A 106 -23.69 15.83 -13.78
N ASP A 107 -22.57 15.12 -13.58
CA ASP A 107 -21.85 14.48 -14.68
C ASP A 107 -22.73 13.38 -15.31
N ILE A 108 -22.67 13.30 -16.64
CA ILE A 108 -23.31 12.23 -17.41
C ILE A 108 -22.26 11.13 -17.65
N VAL A 109 -22.64 9.91 -17.33
CA VAL A 109 -21.82 8.71 -17.53
C VAL A 109 -22.58 7.70 -18.36
N ASP A 110 -21.82 6.99 -19.18
CA ASP A 110 -22.30 5.92 -20.03
C ASP A 110 -22.19 4.59 -19.26
N VAL A 111 -23.29 3.85 -19.11
CA VAL A 111 -23.28 2.56 -18.41
C VAL A 111 -22.98 1.45 -19.41
N LEU A 112 -21.83 0.80 -19.23
CA LEU A 112 -21.37 -0.32 -20.06
C LEU A 112 -21.94 -1.66 -19.54
N GLU A 113 -21.96 -1.83 -18.21
CA GLU A 113 -22.44 -3.04 -17.56
C GLU A 113 -23.18 -2.73 -16.26
N GLU A 114 -24.29 -3.43 -16.02
CA GLU A 114 -25.12 -3.28 -14.82
C GLU A 114 -24.82 -4.39 -13.80
N GLY A 115 -24.82 -4.04 -12.52
CA GLY A 115 -24.78 -5.04 -11.45
C GLY A 115 -23.43 -5.75 -11.33
N VAL A 116 -22.34 -5.00 -11.44
CA VAL A 116 -20.96 -5.48 -11.22
C VAL A 116 -20.55 -5.35 -9.74
N GLY A 117 -19.46 -6.01 -9.39
CA GLY A 117 -18.86 -5.96 -8.05
C GLY A 117 -19.63 -6.75 -6.98
N PRO A 118 -19.24 -6.61 -5.70
CA PRO A 118 -19.89 -7.27 -4.57
C PRO A 118 -21.38 -6.91 -4.50
N ASP A 119 -22.22 -7.92 -4.29
CA ASP A 119 -23.68 -7.79 -4.19
C ASP A 119 -24.37 -7.09 -5.38
N ARG A 120 -23.69 -6.98 -6.54
CA ARG A 120 -24.20 -6.30 -7.73
C ARG A 120 -24.60 -4.84 -7.49
N MET A 121 -23.95 -4.17 -6.53
CA MET A 121 -24.28 -2.79 -6.12
C MET A 121 -23.64 -1.71 -6.99
N TYR A 122 -22.84 -2.08 -7.98
CA TYR A 122 -22.12 -1.14 -8.83
C TYR A 122 -22.49 -1.32 -10.30
N ASN A 123 -22.32 -0.26 -11.07
CA ASN A 123 -22.34 -0.31 -12.53
C ASN A 123 -20.95 0.03 -13.06
N LEU A 124 -20.54 -0.64 -14.14
CA LEU A 124 -19.36 -0.28 -14.88
C LEU A 124 -19.72 0.89 -15.80
N CYS A 125 -19.12 2.04 -15.54
CA CYS A 125 -19.40 3.29 -16.23
C CYS A 125 -18.17 3.77 -16.98
N SER A 126 -18.39 4.48 -18.09
CA SER A 126 -17.38 5.27 -18.76
C SER A 126 -17.76 6.75 -18.77
N ILE A 127 -16.76 7.60 -18.70
CA ILE A 127 -16.91 9.04 -18.84
C ILE A 127 -15.87 9.57 -19.82
N THR A 128 -16.34 10.30 -20.83
CA THR A 128 -15.48 10.96 -21.81
C THR A 128 -15.15 12.36 -21.32
N ARG A 129 -13.89 12.59 -20.93
CA ARG A 129 -13.44 13.92 -20.50
C ARG A 129 -12.83 14.69 -21.66
N ARG A 130 -13.34 15.90 -21.89
CA ARG A 130 -12.66 16.89 -22.71
C ARG A 130 -11.55 17.53 -21.88
N THR A 131 -10.32 17.14 -22.15
CA THR A 131 -9.14 17.80 -21.59
C THR A 131 -8.97 19.16 -22.29
N PRO A 132 -8.96 20.29 -21.56
CA PRO A 132 -8.95 21.63 -22.17
C PRO A 132 -7.62 22.00 -22.85
N ASN A 133 -6.61 21.14 -22.83
CA ASN A 133 -5.23 21.52 -23.17
C ASN A 133 -4.49 20.56 -24.12
N ASN A 134 -5.21 19.74 -24.91
CA ASN A 134 -4.55 18.94 -25.95
C ASN A 134 -5.54 18.44 -27.02
N ASP A 135 -5.45 18.99 -28.22
CA ASP A 135 -6.31 18.74 -29.40
C ASP A 135 -6.33 17.30 -29.94
N LYS A 136 -5.78 16.30 -29.24
CA LYS A 136 -5.58 14.96 -29.84
C LYS A 136 -5.94 13.75 -29.00
N LYS A 137 -6.35 13.87 -27.73
CA LYS A 137 -6.74 12.69 -26.93
C LYS A 137 -7.90 13.00 -25.99
N GLN A 138 -9.11 12.64 -26.40
CA GLN A 138 -10.22 12.47 -25.46
C GLN A 138 -9.83 11.37 -24.47
N GLY A 139 -9.73 11.73 -23.19
CA GLY A 139 -9.47 10.75 -22.14
C GLY A 139 -10.78 10.09 -21.76
N VAL A 140 -10.95 8.83 -22.14
CA VAL A 140 -12.04 7.99 -21.62
C VAL A 140 -11.56 7.37 -20.32
N SER A 141 -12.29 7.60 -19.24
CA SER A 141 -12.06 6.94 -17.95
C SER A 141 -13.16 5.91 -17.75
N ILE A 142 -12.80 4.70 -17.36
CA ILE A 142 -13.72 3.61 -17.04
C ILE A 142 -13.58 3.26 -15.57
N GLY A 143 -14.69 2.92 -14.92
CA GLY A 143 -14.69 2.49 -13.54
C GLY A 143 -16.07 2.19 -13.00
N TRP A 144 -16.10 1.57 -11.83
CA TRP A 144 -17.30 1.24 -11.10
C TRP A 144 -17.88 2.48 -10.42
N PHE A 145 -19.20 2.59 -10.42
CA PHE A 145 -19.93 3.62 -9.70
C PHE A 145 -21.18 3.03 -9.03
N PRO A 146 -21.57 3.45 -7.80
CA PRO A 146 -22.67 2.81 -7.08
C PRO A 146 -24.00 3.06 -7.80
N THR A 147 -24.81 2.02 -7.94
CA THR A 147 -26.13 2.11 -8.59
C THR A 147 -27.05 3.10 -7.87
N SER A 148 -26.97 3.18 -6.54
CA SER A 148 -27.73 4.10 -5.69
C SER A 148 -27.46 5.57 -5.97
N CYS A 149 -26.29 5.88 -6.56
CA CYS A 149 -25.85 7.25 -6.85
C CYS A 149 -26.15 7.70 -8.28
N LEU A 150 -26.71 6.80 -9.11
CA LEU A 150 -26.98 7.02 -10.52
C LEU A 150 -28.48 7.17 -10.77
N GLN A 151 -28.85 8.07 -11.68
CA GLN A 151 -30.20 8.17 -12.22
C GLN A 151 -30.16 7.93 -13.72
N LYS A 152 -30.96 6.97 -14.21
CA LYS A 152 -31.15 6.73 -15.65
C LYS A 152 -31.77 7.97 -16.30
N ILE A 153 -31.20 8.36 -17.43
CA ILE A 153 -31.76 9.40 -18.29
C ILE A 153 -32.64 8.69 -19.30
N ASP A 154 -33.96 8.76 -19.12
CA ASP A 154 -34.90 8.26 -20.12
C ASP A 154 -34.93 9.27 -21.27
N GLU A 155 -34.55 8.85 -22.48
CA GLU A 155 -34.67 9.65 -23.71
C GLU A 155 -36.13 9.76 -24.18
N ALA A 156 -37.08 9.81 -23.26
CA ALA A 156 -38.48 10.08 -23.53
C ALA A 156 -38.72 11.61 -23.53
N ASN A 157 -38.12 12.31 -24.50
CA ASN A 157 -38.58 13.59 -25.06
C ASN A 157 -37.52 14.14 -26.05
N SER A 158 -37.55 13.63 -27.27
CA SER A 158 -37.16 14.38 -28.47
C SER A 158 -38.03 13.97 -29.63
#